data_AF-A0A538LH57-F1
#
_entry.id   AF-A0A538LH57-F1
#
_cell.length_a   1.000
_cell.length_b   1.000
_cell.length_c   1.000
_cell.angle_alpha   90.00
_cell.angle_beta   90.00
_cell.angle_gamma   90.00
#
_symmetry.space_group_name_H-M   'P 1'
#
loop_
_entity.id
_entity.type
_entity.pdbx_description
1 polymer ?
#
loop_
_entity_poly.entity_id
_entity_poly.type
_entity_poly.pdbx_seq_one_letter_code
_entity_poly.pdbx_strand_id
1 'polypeptide(L)'
;MTENAYERPRFAVVVRGYDRTQVEAYLAEYERWASQAQAQIEAADARAATASRRVQGLETKLAELEERVGDAPPPSVKWLGDRADQIIQEAWGASQELRGRVNSEIDEAQRDRQEAARALEEARRHADELLEEARRHADQLREEALAQRVDQERAAAQLILEGQSEAGDIVEQAGQRAETVIAEARDQANDISEEARLDREEAAHRLEMARHQADQLVQEAEAERTEAEAARTEAETVRAQAERAASESVEAARREAAELVEQAQATAQELSERAQAHASQLAEEARTDREHAAKLLEEAKTERAEAEDAAAELLVDSRRRAAEVTDAAEGERAQAEKAAAAMLERAQLDREEASRDLREAREHVSQLLEEAEADRAEAERIAAVTARQAELDREEAGRELHGARQDAGQMLEEAESERAKAEQIAAEIVEAAQRRAEEVTEEARLDRDDADRAVVEARHQLERFTEEAEAAADGRVRAVMDGSMVHLEELRQELEQLEVLREDTLGELSRLRSSLENLRV
;
A
#
# COMPACT_ATOMS: atom_id res chain seq x y z
N MET A 1 21.62 -38.75 -88.18
CA MET A 1 20.18 -38.76 -87.80
C MET A 1 19.47 -39.89 -88.54
N THR A 2 19.65 -41.14 -88.08
CA THR A 2 18.94 -42.32 -88.63
C THR A 2 18.61 -43.25 -87.49
N GLU A 3 17.82 -42.74 -86.56
CA GLU A 3 17.37 -43.48 -85.38
C GLU A 3 15.91 -43.11 -85.16
N ASN A 4 15.02 -43.41 -86.13
CA ASN A 4 13.59 -43.48 -85.86
C ASN A 4 12.70 -44.17 -86.92
N ALA A 5 13.14 -45.28 -87.52
CA ALA A 5 12.30 -45.97 -88.51
C ALA A 5 11.23 -46.91 -87.91
N TYR A 6 11.17 -47.07 -86.58
CA TYR A 6 10.24 -48.01 -85.93
C TYR A 6 9.60 -47.49 -84.63
N GLU A 7 9.70 -46.20 -84.28
CA GLU A 7 8.86 -45.68 -83.21
C GLU A 7 7.41 -45.62 -83.64
N ARG A 8 6.56 -46.38 -82.95
CA ARG A 8 5.11 -46.31 -83.14
C ARG A 8 4.64 -44.93 -82.65
N PRO A 9 3.95 -44.13 -83.48
CA PRO A 9 3.45 -42.83 -83.08
C PRO A 9 2.51 -42.98 -81.87
N ARG A 10 2.74 -42.19 -80.82
CA ARG A 10 1.89 -42.15 -79.64
C ARG A 10 0.90 -41.00 -79.78
N PHE A 11 -0.37 -41.33 -80.04
CA PHE A 11 -1.45 -40.34 -80.11
C PHE A 11 -2.06 -40.12 -78.72
N ALA A 12 -2.49 -38.89 -78.43
CA ALA A 12 -3.23 -38.60 -77.22
C ALA A 12 -4.59 -39.32 -77.21
N VAL A 13 -5.02 -39.84 -76.05
CA VAL A 13 -6.31 -40.53 -75.87
C VAL A 13 -7.30 -39.57 -75.21
N VAL A 14 -8.41 -39.30 -75.89
CA VAL A 14 -9.57 -38.56 -75.37
C VAL A 14 -10.69 -39.54 -74.97
N VAL A 15 -11.73 -39.07 -74.29
CA VAL A 15 -12.76 -39.86 -73.56
C VAL A 15 -13.42 -41.01 -74.36
N ARG A 16 -13.26 -41.07 -75.69
CA ARG A 16 -13.70 -42.21 -76.53
C ARG A 16 -12.75 -42.56 -77.69
N GLY A 17 -11.44 -42.42 -77.55
CA GLY A 17 -10.47 -42.89 -78.55
C GLY A 17 -9.30 -41.94 -78.75
N TYR A 18 -8.53 -42.13 -79.83
CA TYR A 18 -7.42 -41.25 -80.18
C TYR A 18 -7.91 -39.89 -80.67
N ASP A 19 -7.12 -38.83 -80.45
CA ASP A 19 -7.39 -37.51 -81.00
C ASP A 19 -7.37 -37.58 -82.53
N ARG A 20 -8.55 -37.39 -83.12
CA ARG A 20 -8.78 -37.47 -84.56
C ARG A 20 -7.90 -36.47 -85.33
N THR A 21 -7.64 -35.29 -84.79
CA THR A 21 -6.84 -34.28 -85.50
C THR A 21 -5.36 -34.69 -85.58
N GLN A 22 -4.82 -35.29 -84.52
CA GLN A 22 -3.46 -35.84 -84.51
C GLN A 22 -3.32 -37.03 -85.47
N VAL A 23 -4.32 -37.91 -85.51
CA VAL A 23 -4.32 -39.06 -86.43
C VAL A 23 -4.45 -38.61 -87.88
N GLU A 24 -5.34 -37.66 -88.20
CA GLU A 24 -5.49 -37.11 -89.55
C GLU A 24 -4.23 -36.39 -90.02
N ALA A 25 -3.58 -35.61 -89.13
CA ALA A 25 -2.30 -34.95 -89.44
C ALA A 25 -1.18 -35.96 -89.73
N TYR A 26 -1.08 -37.02 -88.91
CA TYR A 26 -0.09 -38.08 -89.11
C TYR A 26 -0.33 -38.88 -90.39
N LEU A 27 -1.59 -39.22 -90.69
CA LEU A 27 -1.93 -39.90 -91.94
C LEU A 27 -1.61 -39.03 -93.17
N ALA A 28 -1.88 -37.72 -93.12
CA ALA A 28 -1.54 -36.80 -94.21
C ALA A 28 -0.01 -36.63 -94.39
N GLU A 29 0.76 -36.68 -93.30
CA GLU A 29 2.23 -36.73 -93.37
C GLU A 29 2.73 -38.06 -93.94
N TYR A 30 2.15 -39.17 -93.51
CA TYR A 30 2.50 -40.51 -94.01
C TYR A 30 2.16 -40.68 -95.50
N GLU A 31 1.02 -40.18 -95.96
CA GLU A 31 0.63 -40.19 -97.37
C GLU A 31 1.59 -39.33 -98.22
N ARG A 32 2.03 -38.18 -97.71
CA ARG A 32 3.05 -37.35 -98.36
C ARG A 32 4.39 -38.07 -98.43
N TRP A 33 4.81 -38.70 -97.34
CA TRP A 33 6.03 -39.50 -97.30
C TRP A 33 5.98 -40.68 -98.26
N ALA A 34 4.87 -41.44 -98.28
CA ALA A 34 4.68 -42.56 -99.18
C ALA A 34 4.69 -42.12 -100.65
N SER A 35 4.02 -41.00 -100.97
CA SER A 35 4.02 -40.42 -102.31
C SER A 35 5.43 -39.97 -102.74
N GLN A 36 6.20 -39.37 -101.83
CA GLN A 36 7.59 -39.00 -102.08
C GLN A 36 8.49 -40.23 -102.26
N ALA A 37 8.33 -41.26 -101.43
CA ALA A 37 9.07 -42.51 -101.55
C ALA A 37 8.78 -43.20 -102.89
N GLN A 38 7.52 -43.21 -103.31
CA GLN A 38 7.11 -43.79 -104.58
C GLN A 38 7.65 -42.98 -105.78
N ALA A 39 7.60 -41.65 -105.72
CA ALA A 39 8.24 -40.80 -106.73
C ALA A 39 9.76 -40.99 -106.79
N GLN A 40 10.42 -41.25 -105.65
CA GLN A 40 11.85 -41.58 -105.62
C GLN A 40 12.14 -42.94 -106.26
N ILE A 41 11.30 -43.94 -106.03
CA ILE A 41 11.41 -45.26 -106.67
C ILE A 41 11.21 -45.12 -108.18
N GLU A 42 10.17 -44.44 -108.65
CA GLU A 42 9.94 -44.22 -110.08
C GLU A 42 11.08 -43.43 -110.74
N ALA A 43 11.63 -42.42 -110.03
CA ALA A 43 12.79 -41.68 -110.51
C ALA A 43 14.06 -42.55 -110.54
N ALA A 44 14.23 -43.46 -109.58
CA ALA A 44 15.33 -44.43 -109.56
C ALA A 44 15.18 -45.46 -110.69
N ASP A 45 13.97 -45.95 -110.96
CA ASP A 45 13.67 -46.86 -112.07
C ASP A 45 13.86 -46.18 -113.43
N ALA A 46 13.44 -44.91 -113.57
CA ALA A 46 13.68 -44.13 -114.78
C ALA A 46 15.19 -43.88 -115.02
N ARG A 47 15.95 -43.64 -113.94
CA ARG A 47 17.42 -43.55 -113.99
C ARG A 47 18.03 -44.90 -114.36
N ALA A 48 17.55 -46.01 -113.79
CA ALA A 48 18.01 -47.35 -114.09
C ALA A 48 17.72 -47.73 -115.56
N ALA A 49 16.51 -47.47 -116.06
CA ALA A 49 16.15 -47.71 -117.45
C ALA A 49 16.98 -46.86 -118.44
N THR A 50 17.28 -45.61 -118.06
CA THR A 50 18.15 -44.74 -118.86
C THR A 50 19.60 -45.21 -118.82
N ALA A 51 20.09 -45.66 -117.66
CA ALA A 51 21.39 -46.29 -117.52
C ALA A 51 21.46 -47.58 -118.34
N SER A 52 20.45 -48.46 -118.31
CA SER A 52 20.38 -49.67 -119.12
C SER A 52 20.36 -49.38 -120.62
N ARG A 53 19.58 -48.40 -121.09
CA ARG A 53 19.61 -47.97 -122.50
C ARG A 53 20.98 -47.42 -122.90
N ARG A 54 21.64 -46.70 -121.99
CA ARG A 54 22.99 -46.17 -122.21
C ARG A 54 24.03 -47.28 -122.19
N VAL A 55 23.89 -48.29 -121.34
CA VAL A 55 24.72 -49.50 -121.34
C VAL A 55 24.54 -50.27 -122.64
N GLN A 56 23.31 -50.55 -123.07
CA GLN A 56 23.06 -51.18 -124.37
C GLN A 56 23.61 -50.34 -125.53
N GLY A 57 23.44 -49.02 -125.51
CA GLY A 57 24.01 -48.13 -126.51
C GLY A 57 25.54 -48.11 -126.50
N LEU A 58 26.16 -48.27 -125.32
CA LEU A 58 27.61 -48.41 -125.18
C LEU A 58 28.09 -49.80 -125.62
N GLU A 59 27.35 -50.87 -125.33
CA GLU A 59 27.62 -52.24 -125.79
C GLU A 59 27.52 -52.34 -127.31
N THR A 60 26.53 -51.70 -127.93
CA THR A 60 26.40 -51.65 -129.40
C THR A 60 27.55 -50.87 -130.02
N LYS A 61 27.95 -49.73 -129.42
CA LYS A 61 29.12 -48.97 -129.85
C LYS A 61 30.44 -49.70 -129.58
N LEU A 62 30.51 -50.49 -128.51
CA LEU A 62 31.66 -51.32 -128.18
C LEU A 62 31.79 -52.43 -129.23
N ALA A 63 30.69 -53.10 -129.61
CA ALA A 63 30.68 -54.07 -130.69
C ALA A 63 31.07 -53.43 -132.05
N GLU A 64 30.55 -52.24 -132.39
CA GLU A 64 30.97 -51.49 -133.58
C GLU A 64 32.45 -51.07 -133.53
N LEU A 65 32.97 -50.72 -132.34
CA LEU A 65 34.37 -50.36 -132.14
C LEU A 65 35.28 -51.58 -132.15
N GLU A 66 34.87 -52.71 -131.60
CA GLU A 66 35.59 -54.00 -131.66
C GLU A 66 35.62 -54.55 -133.09
N GLU A 67 34.57 -54.35 -133.90
CA GLU A 67 34.57 -54.69 -135.33
C GLU A 67 35.48 -53.75 -136.16
N ARG A 68 35.63 -52.48 -135.74
CA ARG A 68 36.52 -51.50 -136.39
C ARG A 68 37.97 -51.52 -135.90
N VAL A 69 38.21 -52.05 -134.70
CA VAL A 69 39.51 -52.10 -134.03
C VAL A 69 39.91 -53.56 -133.95
N GLY A 70 40.45 -54.06 -135.06
CA GLY A 70 41.16 -55.33 -135.07
C GLY A 70 42.23 -55.39 -133.96
N ASP A 71 42.53 -56.63 -133.54
CA ASP A 71 43.24 -57.10 -132.35
C ASP A 71 44.64 -56.49 -132.06
N ALA A 72 44.72 -55.17 -131.84
CA ALA A 72 45.77 -54.45 -131.09
C ALA A 72 45.52 -52.92 -131.07
N PRO A 73 45.24 -52.28 -129.91
CA PRO A 73 45.16 -50.83 -129.83
C PRO A 73 46.55 -50.17 -129.97
N PRO A 74 46.64 -48.95 -130.55
CA PRO A 74 47.91 -48.23 -130.70
C PRO A 74 48.56 -47.89 -129.34
N PRO A 75 49.91 -47.82 -129.26
CA PRO A 75 50.65 -47.53 -128.03
C PRO A 75 50.27 -46.21 -127.31
N SER A 76 49.69 -45.24 -128.03
CA SER A 76 49.32 -43.92 -127.51
C SER A 76 48.10 -43.92 -126.57
N VAL A 77 47.25 -44.95 -126.60
CA VAL A 77 46.06 -45.05 -125.73
C VAL A 77 46.39 -45.69 -124.39
N LYS A 78 47.40 -46.58 -124.35
CA LYS A 78 47.82 -47.27 -123.12
C LYS A 78 48.45 -46.33 -122.10
N TRP A 79 49.35 -45.44 -122.54
CA TRP A 79 49.97 -44.43 -121.66
C TRP A 79 48.96 -43.43 -121.08
N LEU A 80 47.91 -43.09 -121.85
CA LEU A 80 46.84 -42.22 -121.36
C LEU A 80 45.97 -42.93 -120.31
N GLY A 81 45.68 -44.22 -120.51
CA GLY A 81 45.00 -45.06 -119.52
C GLY A 81 45.78 -45.14 -118.22
N ASP A 82 47.08 -45.46 -118.31
CA ASP A 82 47.98 -45.52 -117.15
C ASP A 82 48.06 -44.18 -116.39
N ARG A 83 48.06 -43.05 -117.12
CA ARG A 83 48.10 -41.70 -116.51
C ARG A 83 46.77 -41.31 -115.88
N ALA A 84 45.64 -41.63 -116.50
CA ALA A 84 44.32 -41.38 -115.94
C ALA A 84 44.07 -42.24 -114.69
N ASP A 85 44.48 -43.51 -114.73
CA ASP A 85 44.43 -44.41 -113.58
C ASP A 85 45.33 -43.90 -112.45
N GLN A 86 46.53 -43.41 -112.75
CA GLN A 86 47.40 -42.79 -111.76
C GLN A 86 46.75 -41.57 -111.09
N ILE A 87 46.16 -40.64 -111.86
CA ILE A 87 45.50 -39.44 -111.31
C ILE A 87 44.29 -39.83 -110.45
N ILE A 88 43.48 -40.81 -110.89
CA ILE A 88 42.33 -41.28 -110.13
C ILE A 88 42.79 -41.94 -108.82
N GLN A 89 43.87 -42.72 -108.84
CA GLN A 89 44.44 -43.33 -107.64
C GLN A 89 45.02 -42.30 -106.68
N GLU A 90 45.73 -41.28 -107.19
CA GLU A 90 46.26 -40.17 -106.38
C GLU A 90 45.13 -39.33 -105.76
N ALA A 91 44.10 -38.98 -106.54
CA ALA A 91 42.92 -38.25 -106.06
C ALA A 91 42.11 -39.08 -105.05
N TRP A 92 41.99 -40.39 -105.26
CA TRP A 92 41.32 -41.29 -104.31
C TRP A 92 42.12 -41.45 -103.01
N GLY A 93 43.45 -41.56 -103.10
CA GLY A 93 44.35 -41.56 -101.95
C GLY A 93 44.23 -40.27 -101.14
N ALA A 94 44.27 -39.11 -101.80
CA ALA A 94 44.08 -37.80 -101.17
C ALA A 94 42.69 -37.64 -100.53
N SER A 95 41.63 -38.13 -101.18
CA SER A 95 40.27 -38.09 -100.63
C SER A 95 40.10 -39.00 -99.40
N GLN A 96 40.71 -40.18 -99.40
CA GLN A 96 40.69 -41.07 -98.24
C GLN A 96 41.52 -40.52 -97.08
N GLU A 97 42.65 -39.87 -97.38
CA GLU A 97 43.46 -39.19 -96.39
C GLU A 97 42.71 -38.00 -95.77
N LEU A 98 42.08 -37.15 -96.59
CA LEU A 98 41.23 -36.06 -96.13
C LEU A 98 40.07 -36.59 -95.28
N ARG A 99 39.40 -37.65 -95.73
CA ARG A 99 38.31 -38.27 -94.95
C ARG A 99 38.81 -38.84 -93.62
N GLY A 100 40.03 -39.37 -93.59
CA GLY A 100 40.72 -39.77 -92.38
C GLY A 100 40.94 -38.59 -91.43
N ARG A 101 41.46 -37.48 -91.93
CA ARG A 101 41.67 -36.23 -91.17
C ARG A 101 40.37 -35.64 -90.65
N VAL A 102 39.35 -35.52 -91.50
CA VAL A 102 38.01 -35.03 -91.10
C VAL A 102 37.40 -35.93 -90.02
N ASN A 103 37.52 -37.25 -90.14
CA ASN A 103 37.02 -38.16 -89.10
C ASN A 103 37.81 -38.03 -87.79
N SER A 104 39.14 -37.91 -87.83
CA SER A 104 39.94 -37.71 -86.61
C SER A 104 39.60 -36.38 -85.93
N GLU A 105 39.39 -35.31 -86.70
CA GLU A 105 39.00 -34.02 -86.16
C GLU A 105 37.56 -34.02 -85.61
N ILE A 106 36.63 -34.74 -86.24
CA ILE A 106 35.29 -34.96 -85.68
C ILE A 106 35.38 -35.71 -84.34
N ASP A 107 36.22 -36.75 -84.26
CA ASP A 107 36.41 -37.51 -83.02
C ASP A 107 37.07 -36.65 -81.93
N GLU A 108 38.03 -35.81 -82.27
CA GLU A 108 38.65 -34.83 -81.36
C GLU A 108 37.61 -33.80 -80.88
N ALA A 109 36.85 -33.18 -81.78
CA ALA A 109 35.78 -32.24 -81.41
C ALA A 109 34.68 -32.91 -80.55
N GLN A 110 34.41 -34.20 -80.76
CA GLN A 110 33.49 -34.96 -79.90
C GLN A 110 34.07 -35.20 -78.50
N ARG A 111 35.37 -35.51 -78.38
CA ARG A 111 36.06 -35.64 -77.09
C ARG A 111 36.06 -34.31 -76.34
N ASP A 112 36.41 -33.21 -77.00
CA ASP A 112 36.42 -31.87 -76.39
C ASP A 112 35.03 -31.48 -75.88
N ARG A 113 33.96 -31.78 -76.64
CA ARG A 113 32.58 -31.58 -76.16
C ARG A 113 32.23 -32.44 -74.96
N GLN A 114 32.67 -33.69 -74.92
CA GLN A 114 32.44 -34.57 -73.77
C GLN A 114 33.21 -34.10 -72.53
N GLU A 115 34.45 -33.65 -72.69
CA GLU A 115 35.26 -33.09 -71.62
C GLU A 115 34.65 -31.79 -71.08
N ALA A 116 34.19 -30.90 -71.97
CA ALA A 116 33.46 -29.70 -71.58
C ALA A 116 32.16 -30.05 -70.82
N ALA A 117 31.38 -31.03 -71.29
CA ALA A 117 30.17 -31.47 -70.61
C ALA A 117 30.45 -32.06 -69.21
N ARG A 118 31.53 -32.83 -69.05
CA ARG A 118 31.95 -33.34 -67.74
C ARG A 118 32.37 -32.22 -66.81
N ALA A 119 33.17 -31.27 -67.30
CA ALA A 119 33.58 -30.10 -66.51
C ALA A 119 32.39 -29.24 -66.06
N LEU A 120 31.34 -29.13 -66.89
CA LEU A 120 30.09 -28.47 -66.51
C LEU A 120 29.34 -29.22 -65.41
N GLU A 121 29.24 -30.54 -65.52
CA GLU A 121 28.55 -31.36 -64.53
C GLU A 121 29.28 -31.34 -63.18
N GLU A 122 30.62 -31.38 -63.20
CA GLU A 122 31.46 -31.21 -62.01
C GLU A 122 31.28 -29.82 -61.38
N ALA A 123 31.29 -28.75 -62.19
CA ALA A 123 31.05 -27.39 -61.70
C ALA A 123 29.66 -27.23 -61.08
N ARG A 124 28.62 -27.83 -61.68
CA ARG A 124 27.26 -27.82 -61.14
C ARG A 124 27.16 -28.58 -59.82
N ARG A 125 27.74 -29.78 -59.72
CA ARG A 125 27.77 -30.54 -58.46
C ARG A 125 28.47 -29.76 -57.35
N HIS A 126 29.60 -29.13 -57.67
CA HIS A 126 30.31 -28.32 -56.68
C HIS A 126 29.51 -27.09 -56.23
N ALA A 127 28.78 -26.44 -57.15
CA ALA A 127 27.86 -25.37 -56.80
C ALA A 127 26.71 -25.86 -55.91
N ASP A 128 26.12 -27.01 -56.22
CA ASP A 128 25.07 -27.64 -55.40
C ASP A 128 25.57 -28.00 -54.00
N GLU A 129 26.78 -28.56 -53.89
CA GLU A 129 27.44 -28.86 -52.60
C GLU A 129 27.64 -27.60 -51.75
N LEU A 130 28.18 -26.52 -52.34
CA LEU A 130 28.34 -25.24 -51.66
C LEU A 130 27.01 -24.63 -51.22
N LEU A 131 25.96 -24.75 -52.05
CA LEU A 131 24.61 -24.32 -51.71
C LEU A 131 24.03 -25.11 -50.53
N GLU A 132 24.24 -26.42 -50.49
CA GLU A 132 23.82 -27.24 -49.35
C GLU A 132 24.58 -26.88 -48.07
N GLU A 133 25.90 -26.71 -48.13
CA GLU A 133 26.71 -26.32 -46.97
C GLU A 133 26.28 -24.97 -46.41
N ALA A 134 26.08 -23.98 -47.27
CA ALA A 134 25.65 -22.66 -46.83
C ALA A 134 24.20 -22.64 -46.31
N ARG A 135 23.31 -23.50 -46.85
CA ARG A 135 21.97 -23.70 -46.27
C ARG A 135 22.05 -24.30 -44.87
N ARG A 136 22.86 -25.34 -44.68
CA ARG A 136 23.07 -25.95 -43.35
C ARG A 136 23.63 -24.93 -42.36
N HIS A 137 24.59 -24.11 -42.79
CA HIS A 137 25.16 -23.07 -41.93
C HIS A 137 24.13 -21.98 -41.58
N ALA A 138 23.31 -21.56 -42.55
CA ALA A 138 22.23 -20.61 -42.29
C ALA A 138 21.17 -21.16 -41.32
N ASP A 139 20.84 -22.45 -41.42
CA ASP A 139 19.89 -23.10 -40.51
C ASP A 139 20.49 -23.28 -39.11
N GLN A 140 21.78 -23.60 -39.00
CA GLN A 140 22.50 -23.62 -37.72
C GLN A 140 22.49 -22.24 -37.03
N LEU A 141 22.83 -21.17 -37.76
CA LEU A 141 22.79 -19.81 -37.21
C LEU A 141 21.38 -19.43 -36.72
N ARG A 142 20.33 -19.88 -37.42
CA ARG A 142 18.95 -19.67 -36.96
C ARG A 142 18.61 -20.47 -35.71
N GLU A 143 19.02 -21.72 -35.62
CA GLU A 143 18.80 -22.55 -34.43
C GLU A 143 19.53 -21.96 -33.22
N GLU A 144 20.78 -21.51 -33.39
CA GLU A 144 21.57 -20.85 -32.35
C GLU A 144 20.90 -19.54 -31.90
N ALA A 145 20.46 -18.69 -32.84
CA ALA A 145 19.75 -17.45 -32.53
C ALA A 145 18.40 -17.71 -31.81
N LEU A 146 17.67 -18.75 -32.20
CA LEU A 146 16.44 -19.16 -31.52
C LEU A 146 16.70 -19.67 -30.11
N ALA A 147 17.76 -20.46 -29.92
CA ALA A 147 18.15 -20.96 -28.59
C ALA A 147 18.55 -19.80 -27.67
N GLN A 148 19.39 -18.88 -28.16
CA GLN A 148 19.77 -17.67 -27.43
C GLN A 148 18.56 -16.82 -27.05
N ARG A 149 17.58 -16.66 -27.94
CA ARG A 149 16.33 -15.96 -27.64
C ARG A 149 15.56 -16.63 -26.50
N VAL A 150 15.40 -17.96 -26.55
CA VAL A 150 14.68 -18.68 -25.49
C VAL A 150 15.39 -18.48 -24.14
N ASP A 151 16.71 -18.49 -24.12
CA ASP A 151 17.49 -18.26 -22.91
C ASP A 151 17.41 -16.80 -22.43
N GLN A 152 17.42 -15.82 -23.34
CA GLN A 152 17.21 -14.39 -23.04
C GLN A 152 15.79 -14.10 -22.55
N GLU A 153 14.75 -14.69 -23.15
CA GLU A 153 13.37 -14.59 -22.67
C GLU A 153 13.21 -15.22 -21.27
N ARG A 154 13.87 -16.35 -21.02
CA ARG A 154 13.92 -16.95 -19.67
C ARG A 154 14.62 -16.05 -18.67
N ALA A 155 15.76 -15.46 -19.04
CA ALA A 155 16.49 -14.53 -18.18
C ALA A 155 15.66 -13.27 -17.88
N ALA A 156 14.99 -12.70 -18.88
CA ALA A 156 14.08 -11.57 -18.72
C ALA A 156 12.90 -11.90 -17.80
N ALA A 157 12.27 -13.07 -17.98
CA ALA A 157 11.20 -13.54 -17.11
C ALA A 157 11.69 -13.78 -15.67
N GLN A 158 12.90 -14.32 -15.51
CA GLN A 158 13.52 -14.53 -14.20
C GLN A 158 13.82 -13.20 -13.50
N LEU A 159 14.32 -12.19 -14.20
CA LEU A 159 14.56 -10.85 -13.63
C LEU A 159 13.25 -10.22 -13.14
N ILE A 160 12.16 -10.35 -13.90
CA ILE A 160 10.84 -9.86 -13.47
C ILE A 160 10.37 -10.62 -12.22
N LEU A 161 10.54 -11.95 -12.19
CA LEU A 161 10.13 -12.77 -11.05
C LEU A 161 10.94 -12.43 -9.79
N GLU A 162 12.27 -12.27 -9.92
CA GLU A 162 13.17 -11.85 -8.84
C GLU A 162 12.77 -10.46 -8.33
N GLY A 163 12.59 -9.49 -9.23
CA GLY A 163 12.13 -8.15 -8.87
C GLY A 163 10.76 -8.14 -8.18
N GLN A 164 9.83 -8.98 -8.61
CA GLN A 164 8.52 -9.15 -7.95
C GLN A 164 8.64 -9.81 -6.58
N SER A 165 9.51 -10.80 -6.42
CA SER A 165 9.76 -11.45 -5.13
C SER A 165 10.40 -10.49 -4.13
N GLU A 166 11.45 -9.77 -4.55
CA GLU A 166 12.12 -8.78 -3.70
C GLU A 166 11.18 -7.64 -3.30
N ALA A 167 10.39 -7.14 -4.26
CA ALA A 167 9.35 -6.14 -4.00
C ALA A 167 8.29 -6.67 -3.01
N GLY A 168 7.86 -7.93 -3.19
CA GLY A 168 6.95 -8.61 -2.28
C GLY A 168 7.50 -8.72 -0.85
N ASP A 169 8.75 -9.17 -0.72
CA ASP A 169 9.42 -9.31 0.58
C ASP A 169 9.57 -7.97 1.30
N ILE A 170 9.89 -6.89 0.57
CA ILE A 170 10.00 -5.54 1.13
C ILE A 170 8.64 -5.05 1.64
N VAL A 171 7.57 -5.21 0.84
CA VAL A 171 6.21 -4.82 1.25
C VAL A 171 5.72 -5.66 2.42
N GLU A 172 5.99 -6.97 2.43
CA GLU A 172 5.62 -7.85 3.53
C GLU A 172 6.35 -7.47 4.82
N GLN A 173 7.67 -7.26 4.77
CA GLN A 173 8.45 -6.85 5.94
C GLN A 173 8.02 -5.48 6.47
N ALA A 174 7.76 -4.51 5.58
CA ALA A 174 7.24 -3.21 5.96
C ALA A 174 5.83 -3.32 6.56
N GLY A 175 4.97 -4.16 5.99
CA GLY A 175 3.65 -4.47 6.52
C GLY A 175 3.69 -5.07 7.92
N GLN A 176 4.52 -6.09 8.14
CA GLN A 176 4.69 -6.73 9.46
C GLN A 176 5.25 -5.75 10.50
N ARG A 177 6.22 -4.91 10.13
CA ARG A 177 6.74 -3.85 11.02
C ARG A 177 5.66 -2.82 11.34
N ALA A 178 4.93 -2.34 10.35
CA ALA A 178 3.83 -1.40 10.55
C ALA A 178 2.75 -2.01 11.46
N GLU A 179 2.35 -3.26 11.24
CA GLU A 179 1.40 -3.96 12.11
C GLU A 179 1.90 -4.09 13.55
N THR A 180 3.19 -4.37 13.74
CA THR A 180 3.81 -4.44 15.07
C THR A 180 3.76 -3.08 15.77
N VAL A 181 4.18 -2.01 15.07
CA VAL A 181 4.14 -0.63 15.62
C VAL A 181 2.71 -0.19 15.92
N ILE A 182 1.75 -0.51 15.04
CA ILE A 182 0.33 -0.24 15.24
C ILE A 182 -0.20 -0.98 16.47
N ALA A 183 0.19 -2.25 16.65
CA ALA A 183 -0.21 -3.04 17.82
C ALA A 183 0.40 -2.47 19.11
N GLU A 184 1.70 -2.19 19.13
CA GLU A 184 2.40 -1.58 20.27
C GLU A 184 1.79 -0.22 20.64
N ALA A 185 1.52 0.65 19.65
CA ALA A 185 0.89 1.94 19.88
C ALA A 185 -0.54 1.82 20.43
N ARG A 186 -1.30 0.80 19.97
CA ARG A 186 -2.64 0.51 20.50
C ARG A 186 -2.59 -0.02 21.94
N ASP A 187 -1.66 -0.91 22.23
CA ASP A 187 -1.49 -1.45 23.58
C ASP A 187 -1.06 -0.34 24.55
N GLN A 188 -0.09 0.49 24.17
CA GLN A 188 0.29 1.67 24.95
C GLN A 188 -0.88 2.65 25.17
N ALA A 189 -1.67 2.92 24.12
CA ALA A 189 -2.84 3.79 24.24
C ALA A 189 -3.92 3.20 25.16
N ASN A 190 -4.10 1.87 25.13
CA ASN A 190 -5.03 1.18 26.03
C ASN A 190 -4.53 1.23 27.47
N ASP A 191 -3.25 0.93 27.71
CA ASP A 191 -2.63 0.96 29.05
C ASP A 191 -2.78 2.35 29.68
N ILE A 192 -2.43 3.41 28.95
CA ILE A 192 -2.58 4.80 29.42
C ILE A 192 -4.05 5.16 29.64
N SER A 193 -4.96 4.63 28.80
CA SER A 193 -6.39 4.88 28.97
C SER A 193 -6.97 4.20 30.22
N GLU A 194 -6.48 3.00 30.55
CA GLU A 194 -6.85 2.26 31.75
C GLU A 194 -6.24 2.90 33.00
N GLU A 195 -4.97 3.32 32.95
CA GLU A 195 -4.32 4.06 34.04
C GLU A 195 -5.07 5.36 34.35
N ALA A 196 -5.35 6.18 33.33
CA ALA A 196 -6.15 7.39 33.49
C ALA A 196 -7.61 7.12 33.90
N ARG A 197 -8.15 5.91 33.67
CA ARG A 197 -9.46 5.51 34.19
C ARG A 197 -9.37 5.20 35.68
N LEU A 198 -8.36 4.44 36.09
CA LEU A 198 -8.09 4.11 37.49
C LEU A 198 -7.82 5.37 38.31
N ASP A 199 -6.99 6.30 37.82
CA ASP A 199 -6.73 7.57 38.50
C ASP A 199 -8.00 8.41 38.69
N ARG A 200 -8.88 8.42 37.67
CA ARG A 200 -10.18 9.10 37.76
C ARG A 200 -11.10 8.45 38.79
N GLU A 201 -11.11 7.13 38.88
CA GLU A 201 -11.87 6.37 39.87
C GLU A 201 -11.32 6.59 41.28
N GLU A 202 -10.00 6.56 41.47
CA GLU A 202 -9.34 6.88 42.73
C GLU A 202 -9.63 8.31 43.18
N ALA A 203 -9.48 9.29 42.29
CA ALA A 203 -9.78 10.69 42.59
C ALA A 203 -11.27 10.88 42.96
N ALA A 204 -12.18 10.15 42.30
CA ALA A 204 -13.60 10.15 42.65
C ALA A 204 -13.84 9.54 44.04
N HIS A 205 -13.19 8.42 44.36
CA HIS A 205 -13.31 7.77 45.66
C HIS A 205 -12.75 8.64 46.79
N ARG A 206 -11.57 9.27 46.60
CA ARG A 206 -11.01 10.23 47.57
C ARG A 206 -11.97 11.40 47.83
N LEU A 207 -12.63 11.89 46.77
CA LEU A 207 -13.60 12.98 46.88
C LEU A 207 -14.90 12.55 47.59
N GLU A 208 -15.36 11.32 47.37
CA GLU A 208 -16.48 10.74 48.11
C GLU A 208 -16.15 10.57 49.58
N MET A 209 -14.97 10.03 49.90
CA MET A 209 -14.48 9.89 51.27
C MET A 209 -14.37 11.25 51.98
N ALA A 210 -13.80 12.26 51.32
CA ALA A 210 -13.69 13.61 51.88
C ALA A 210 -15.06 14.26 52.10
N ARG A 211 -16.03 14.05 51.19
CA ARG A 211 -17.41 14.48 51.40
C ARG A 211 -18.06 13.78 52.58
N HIS A 212 -17.89 12.47 52.69
CA HIS A 212 -18.44 11.73 53.81
C HIS A 212 -17.87 12.19 55.15
N GLN A 213 -16.56 12.44 55.22
CA GLN A 213 -15.91 13.00 56.40
C GLN A 213 -16.42 14.41 56.71
N ALA A 214 -16.59 15.26 55.70
CA ALA A 214 -17.15 16.60 55.90
C ALA A 214 -18.61 16.54 56.37
N ASP A 215 -19.43 15.67 55.80
CA ASP A 215 -20.82 15.46 56.23
C ASP A 215 -20.90 14.94 57.68
N GLN A 216 -19.99 14.04 58.08
CA GLN A 216 -19.87 13.57 59.46
C GLN A 216 -19.51 14.70 60.42
N LEU A 217 -18.48 15.50 60.10
CA LEU A 217 -18.08 16.65 60.93
C LEU A 217 -19.19 17.70 61.02
N VAL A 218 -19.92 17.94 59.93
CA VAL A 218 -21.10 18.84 59.94
C VAL A 218 -22.20 18.28 60.83
N GLN A 219 -22.48 16.97 60.78
CA GLN A 219 -23.48 16.34 61.65
C GLN A 219 -23.08 16.38 63.13
N GLU A 220 -21.80 16.14 63.44
CA GLU A 220 -21.26 16.25 64.80
C GLU A 220 -21.39 17.70 65.31
N ALA A 221 -20.94 18.68 64.52
CA ALA A 221 -21.07 20.10 64.86
C ALA A 221 -22.54 20.53 65.00
N GLU A 222 -23.46 20.05 64.15
CA GLU A 222 -24.89 20.33 64.29
C GLU A 222 -25.48 19.69 65.55
N ALA A 223 -25.09 18.47 65.90
CA ALA A 223 -25.51 17.81 67.13
C ALA A 223 -25.04 18.59 68.36
N GLU A 224 -23.76 18.96 68.42
CA GLU A 224 -23.20 19.79 69.49
C GLU A 224 -23.90 21.15 69.57
N ARG A 225 -24.20 21.77 68.43
CA ARG A 225 -24.97 23.02 68.39
C ARG A 225 -26.36 22.86 68.98
N THR A 226 -27.06 21.78 68.63
CA THR A 226 -28.41 21.52 69.18
C THR A 226 -28.37 21.22 70.68
N GLU A 227 -27.35 20.52 71.17
CA GLU A 227 -27.15 20.25 72.59
C GLU A 227 -26.82 21.55 73.35
N ALA A 228 -25.96 22.40 72.79
CA ALA A 228 -25.63 23.71 73.34
C ALA A 228 -26.85 24.65 73.36
N GLU A 229 -27.67 24.67 72.31
CA GLU A 229 -28.94 25.41 72.26
C GLU A 229 -29.94 24.88 73.30
N ALA A 230 -30.06 23.56 73.47
CA ALA A 230 -30.91 22.95 74.49
C ALA A 230 -30.44 23.31 75.90
N ALA A 231 -29.15 23.17 76.20
CA ALA A 231 -28.54 23.58 77.47
C ALA A 231 -28.76 25.07 77.75
N ARG A 232 -28.68 25.93 76.72
CA ARG A 232 -29.01 27.36 76.85
C ARG A 232 -30.47 27.58 77.24
N THR A 233 -31.40 26.89 76.58
CA THR A 233 -32.82 27.02 76.91
C THR A 233 -33.11 26.52 78.32
N GLU A 234 -32.50 25.41 78.74
CA GLU A 234 -32.63 24.89 80.10
C GLU A 234 -32.07 25.89 81.12
N ALA A 235 -30.86 26.42 80.91
CA ALA A 235 -30.29 27.46 81.75
C ALA A 235 -31.19 28.71 81.83
N GLU A 236 -31.81 29.13 80.73
CA GLU A 236 -32.76 30.26 80.72
C GLU A 236 -34.05 29.95 81.48
N THR A 237 -34.55 28.71 81.44
CA THR A 237 -35.71 28.28 82.24
C THR A 237 -35.38 28.22 83.73
N VAL A 238 -34.22 27.67 84.11
CA VAL A 238 -33.73 27.64 85.50
C VAL A 238 -33.56 29.07 86.02
N ARG A 239 -33.02 29.99 85.20
CA ARG A 239 -32.97 31.43 85.55
C ARG A 239 -34.35 31.99 85.84
N ALA A 240 -35.30 31.77 84.93
CA ALA A 240 -36.65 32.31 85.08
C ALA A 240 -37.34 31.75 86.34
N GLN A 241 -37.08 30.49 86.68
CA GLN A 241 -37.55 29.87 87.92
C GLN A 241 -36.86 30.45 89.15
N ALA A 242 -35.53 30.59 89.14
CA ALA A 242 -34.76 31.17 90.23
C ALA A 242 -35.14 32.65 90.48
N GLU A 243 -35.32 33.44 89.42
CA GLU A 243 -35.78 34.84 89.52
C GLU A 243 -37.19 34.94 90.11
N ARG A 244 -38.09 34.03 89.74
CA ARG A 244 -39.44 33.95 90.35
C ARG A 244 -39.37 33.57 91.82
N ALA A 245 -38.65 32.50 92.17
CA ALA A 245 -38.50 32.05 93.55
C ALA A 245 -37.85 33.12 94.45
N ALA A 246 -36.82 33.81 93.95
CA ALA A 246 -36.20 34.94 94.65
C ALA A 246 -37.19 36.11 94.83
N SER A 247 -37.98 36.44 93.80
CA SER A 247 -39.00 37.49 93.89
C SER A 247 -40.10 37.15 94.89
N GLU A 248 -40.58 35.91 94.90
CA GLU A 248 -41.56 35.40 95.86
C GLU A 248 -41.02 35.41 97.30
N SER A 249 -39.77 35.00 97.50
CA SER A 249 -39.08 35.06 98.81
C SER A 249 -38.94 36.50 99.32
N VAL A 250 -38.56 37.44 98.44
CA VAL A 250 -38.48 38.87 98.78
C VAL A 250 -39.85 39.44 99.13
N GLU A 251 -40.90 39.07 98.40
CA GLU A 251 -42.27 39.49 98.73
C GLU A 251 -42.76 38.89 100.05
N ALA A 252 -42.48 37.61 100.32
CA ALA A 252 -42.81 36.96 101.58
C ALA A 252 -42.11 37.63 102.77
N ALA A 253 -40.80 37.86 102.67
CA ALA A 253 -40.02 38.57 103.69
C ALA A 253 -40.56 39.99 103.95
N ARG A 254 -41.01 40.70 102.90
CA ARG A 254 -41.66 42.02 103.05
C ARG A 254 -43.01 41.94 103.76
N ARG A 255 -43.82 40.92 103.49
CA ARG A 255 -45.11 40.73 104.16
C ARG A 255 -44.91 40.40 105.64
N GLU A 256 -44.02 39.46 105.96
CA GLU A 256 -43.68 39.12 107.35
C GLU A 256 -43.12 40.33 108.12
N ALA A 257 -42.25 41.12 107.48
CA ALA A 257 -41.74 42.37 108.08
C ALA A 257 -42.87 43.38 108.34
N ALA A 258 -43.83 43.52 107.43
CA ALA A 258 -44.97 44.42 107.61
C ALA A 258 -45.89 43.95 108.75
N GLU A 259 -46.17 42.64 108.84
CA GLU A 259 -46.97 42.06 109.92
C GLU A 259 -46.32 42.25 111.30
N LEU A 260 -45.01 42.04 111.41
CA LEU A 260 -44.27 42.27 112.66
C LEU A 260 -44.27 43.74 113.07
N VAL A 261 -44.14 44.66 112.12
CA VAL A 261 -44.23 46.11 112.39
C VAL A 261 -45.63 46.49 112.86
N GLU A 262 -46.69 45.94 112.24
CA GLU A 262 -48.07 46.17 112.67
C GLU A 262 -48.33 45.62 114.08
N GLN A 263 -47.83 44.42 114.39
CA GLN A 263 -47.91 43.83 115.73
C GLN A 263 -47.19 44.70 116.76
N ALA A 264 -45.97 45.18 116.47
CA ALA A 264 -45.21 46.06 117.36
C ALA A 264 -45.92 47.42 117.58
N GLN A 265 -46.61 47.94 116.56
CA GLN A 265 -47.43 49.15 116.70
C GLN A 265 -48.66 48.90 117.59
N ALA A 266 -49.34 47.77 117.42
CA ALA A 266 -50.49 47.40 118.24
C ALA A 266 -50.11 47.21 119.71
N THR A 267 -48.99 46.52 120.01
CA THR A 267 -48.51 46.35 121.39
C THR A 267 -48.08 47.67 122.03
N ALA A 268 -47.40 48.55 121.28
CA ALA A 268 -47.05 49.89 121.74
C ALA A 268 -48.29 50.74 122.05
N GLN A 269 -49.34 50.64 121.23
CA GLN A 269 -50.58 51.37 121.42
C GLN A 269 -51.38 50.85 122.64
N GLU A 270 -51.49 49.54 122.82
CA GLU A 270 -52.13 48.93 124.00
C GLU A 270 -51.41 49.31 125.31
N LEU A 271 -50.08 49.33 125.29
CA LEU A 271 -49.27 49.78 126.43
C LEU A 271 -49.44 51.27 126.72
N SER A 272 -49.54 52.10 125.68
CA SER A 272 -49.80 53.54 125.81
C SER A 272 -51.17 53.82 126.44
N GLU A 273 -52.22 53.13 125.95
CA GLU A 273 -53.57 53.26 126.48
C GLU A 273 -53.65 52.77 127.95
N ARG A 274 -52.98 51.67 128.30
CA ARG A 274 -52.85 51.21 129.69
C ARG A 274 -52.13 52.22 130.57
N ALA A 275 -51.02 52.80 130.11
CA ALA A 275 -50.28 53.82 130.85
C ALA A 275 -51.13 55.08 131.06
N GLN A 276 -51.91 55.48 130.06
CA GLN A 276 -52.78 56.65 130.10
C GLN A 276 -53.99 56.43 131.02
N ALA A 277 -54.57 55.23 131.00
CA ALA A 277 -55.60 54.82 131.96
C ALA A 277 -55.07 54.84 133.40
N HIS A 278 -53.88 54.29 133.63
CA HIS A 278 -53.25 54.27 134.96
C HIS A 278 -52.86 55.68 135.45
N ALA A 279 -52.45 56.58 134.54
CA ALA A 279 -52.20 57.98 134.85
C ALA A 279 -53.51 58.74 135.20
N SER A 280 -54.61 58.43 134.51
CA SER A 280 -55.92 59.02 134.80
C SER A 280 -56.51 58.53 136.13
N GLN A 281 -56.30 57.26 136.50
CA GLN A 281 -56.64 56.72 137.83
C GLN A 281 -55.86 57.42 138.94
N LEU A 282 -54.54 57.57 138.79
CA LEU A 282 -53.71 58.31 139.75
C LEU A 282 -54.11 59.79 139.87
N ALA A 283 -54.59 60.40 138.78
CA ALA A 283 -55.07 61.79 138.78
C ALA A 283 -56.43 61.95 139.48
N GLU A 284 -57.35 61.00 139.32
CA GLU A 284 -58.62 60.97 140.06
C GLU A 284 -58.40 60.61 141.54
N GLU A 285 -57.51 59.68 141.87
CA GLU A 285 -57.11 59.39 143.25
C GLU A 285 -56.51 60.64 143.94
N ALA A 286 -55.60 61.35 143.25
CA ALA A 286 -55.06 62.62 143.74
C ALA A 286 -56.11 63.74 143.85
N ARG A 287 -57.23 63.64 143.13
CA ARG A 287 -58.36 64.58 143.20
C ARG A 287 -59.28 64.26 144.38
N THR A 288 -59.60 62.99 144.59
CA THR A 288 -60.32 62.53 145.79
C THR A 288 -59.54 62.78 147.07
N ASP A 289 -58.20 62.65 147.03
CA ASP A 289 -57.32 62.98 148.14
C ASP A 289 -57.29 64.49 148.41
N ARG A 290 -57.35 65.34 147.36
CA ARG A 290 -57.49 66.80 147.50
C ARG A 290 -58.84 67.23 148.07
N GLU A 291 -59.94 66.56 147.72
CA GLU A 291 -61.28 66.85 148.24
C GLU A 291 -61.47 66.34 149.68
N HIS A 292 -60.82 65.25 150.07
CA HIS A 292 -60.69 64.81 151.48
C HIS A 292 -59.79 65.76 152.29
N ALA A 293 -58.67 66.20 151.72
CA ALA A 293 -57.76 67.15 152.36
C ALA A 293 -58.39 68.53 152.60
N ALA A 294 -59.27 69.00 151.71
CA ALA A 294 -59.98 70.28 151.87
C ALA A 294 -61.01 70.27 153.01
N LYS A 295 -61.60 69.12 153.35
CA LYS A 295 -62.55 68.99 154.47
C LYS A 295 -61.85 68.84 155.83
N LEU A 296 -60.74 68.11 155.89
CA LEU A 296 -59.93 67.97 157.11
C LEU A 296 -59.15 69.25 157.45
N LEU A 297 -58.89 70.14 156.48
CA LEU A 297 -58.21 71.44 156.66
C LEU A 297 -59.04 72.52 157.37
N GLU A 298 -60.37 72.38 157.48
CA GLU A 298 -61.20 73.26 158.31
C GLU A 298 -61.37 72.72 159.74
N GLU A 299 -61.38 71.40 159.92
CA GLU A 299 -61.49 70.79 161.26
C GLU A 299 -60.14 70.77 162.01
N ALA A 300 -59.00 70.76 161.31
CA ALA A 300 -57.66 70.75 161.90
C ALA A 300 -57.05 72.13 162.20
N LYS A 301 -57.67 73.25 161.77
CA LYS A 301 -57.28 74.62 162.18
C LYS A 301 -57.46 74.88 163.68
N THR A 302 -58.16 73.98 164.37
CA THR A 302 -58.36 73.99 165.82
C THR A 302 -57.44 73.04 166.61
N GLU A 303 -56.61 72.21 165.95
CA GLU A 303 -55.70 71.26 166.64
C GLU A 303 -54.23 71.29 166.12
N ARG A 304 -53.90 72.08 165.09
CA ARG A 304 -52.54 72.27 164.54
C ARG A 304 -51.71 73.29 165.33
N ALA A 305 -51.56 73.06 166.63
CA ALA A 305 -50.60 73.75 167.52
C ALA A 305 -49.49 72.81 168.02
N GLU A 306 -49.54 71.52 167.69
CA GLU A 306 -48.55 70.54 168.12
C GLU A 306 -48.17 69.63 166.92
N ALA A 307 -46.91 69.73 166.49
CA ALA A 307 -46.21 68.88 165.49
C ALA A 307 -46.00 69.50 164.09
N GLU A 308 -44.91 70.25 163.98
CA GLU A 308 -44.36 70.88 162.79
C GLU A 308 -43.24 70.05 162.10
N ASP A 309 -43.03 68.77 162.41
CA ASP A 309 -41.69 68.13 162.17
C ASP A 309 -41.67 66.80 161.36
N ALA A 310 -42.47 66.61 160.30
CA ALA A 310 -42.25 65.46 159.40
C ALA A 310 -42.65 65.65 157.93
N ALA A 311 -41.70 65.33 157.06
CA ALA A 311 -41.84 64.91 155.65
C ALA A 311 -41.78 66.00 154.56
N ALA A 312 -40.55 66.47 154.35
CA ALA A 312 -40.04 67.05 153.11
C ALA A 312 -39.41 66.00 152.15
N GLU A 313 -39.92 64.77 152.08
CA GLU A 313 -39.43 63.76 151.13
C GLU A 313 -40.59 63.08 150.40
N LEU A 314 -40.71 63.31 149.08
CA LEU A 314 -41.20 62.40 148.02
C LEU A 314 -41.64 63.16 146.75
N LEU A 315 -40.69 63.81 146.05
CA LEU A 315 -40.92 64.38 144.70
C LEU A 315 -39.75 64.11 143.73
N VAL A 316 -39.13 62.92 143.79
CA VAL A 316 -38.06 62.54 142.84
C VAL A 316 -38.27 61.16 142.18
N ASP A 317 -39.22 60.32 142.60
CA ASP A 317 -39.32 58.94 142.07
C ASP A 317 -40.35 58.72 140.94
N SER A 318 -41.15 59.74 140.57
CA SER A 318 -42.22 59.61 139.56
C SER A 318 -41.83 60.04 138.13
N ARG A 319 -40.59 60.50 137.90
CA ARG A 319 -40.08 60.82 136.55
C ARG A 319 -39.17 59.75 135.93
N ARG A 320 -38.74 58.74 136.70
CA ARG A 320 -37.85 57.66 136.20
C ARG A 320 -38.59 56.52 135.48
N ARG A 321 -39.89 56.30 135.77
CA ARG A 321 -40.69 55.21 135.16
C ARG A 321 -41.35 55.53 133.82
N ALA A 322 -41.27 56.78 133.34
CA ALA A 322 -41.85 57.19 132.06
C ALA A 322 -40.88 57.07 130.86
N ALA A 323 -39.58 56.81 131.09
CA ALA A 323 -38.56 56.72 130.03
C ALA A 323 -38.22 55.26 129.63
N GLU A 324 -38.51 54.26 130.47
CA GLU A 324 -38.23 52.84 130.17
C GLU A 324 -39.26 52.18 129.23
N VAL A 325 -40.40 52.84 128.97
CA VAL A 325 -41.50 52.29 128.16
C VAL A 325 -41.36 52.67 126.66
N THR A 326 -40.57 53.69 126.32
CA THR A 326 -40.27 54.04 124.91
C THR A 326 -39.11 53.25 124.33
N ASP A 327 -38.14 52.81 125.14
CA ASP A 327 -36.99 52.03 124.66
C ASP A 327 -37.34 50.57 124.31
N ALA A 328 -38.36 49.98 124.94
CA ALA A 328 -38.79 48.61 124.65
C ALA A 328 -39.50 48.49 123.27
N ALA A 329 -40.27 49.49 122.87
CA ALA A 329 -40.97 49.52 121.58
C ALA A 329 -40.02 49.79 120.39
N GLU A 330 -38.95 50.57 120.59
CA GLU A 330 -37.90 50.77 119.58
C GLU A 330 -37.00 49.53 119.44
N GLY A 331 -36.81 48.74 120.51
CA GLY A 331 -36.07 47.48 120.50
C GLY A 331 -36.71 46.38 119.65
N GLU A 332 -38.03 46.21 119.74
CA GLU A 332 -38.77 45.23 118.93
C GLU A 332 -38.81 45.64 117.44
N ARG A 333 -38.96 46.94 117.14
CA ARG A 333 -38.87 47.47 115.77
C ARG A 333 -37.48 47.28 115.15
N ALA A 334 -36.42 47.54 115.91
CA ALA A 334 -35.05 47.37 115.43
C ALA A 334 -34.68 45.88 115.20
N GLN A 335 -35.28 44.95 115.97
CA GLN A 335 -35.13 43.52 115.72
C GLN A 335 -35.90 43.05 114.47
N ALA A 336 -37.11 43.56 114.23
CA ALA A 336 -37.89 43.28 113.03
C ALA A 336 -37.22 43.83 111.75
N GLU A 337 -36.70 45.06 111.78
CA GLU A 337 -35.96 45.66 110.66
C GLU A 337 -34.62 44.92 110.40
N LYS A 338 -33.93 44.44 111.44
CA LYS A 338 -32.71 43.61 111.29
C LYS A 338 -33.00 42.22 110.73
N ALA A 339 -34.10 41.58 111.13
CA ALA A 339 -34.51 40.28 110.59
C ALA A 339 -34.91 40.39 109.10
N ALA A 340 -35.64 41.45 108.72
CA ALA A 340 -36.00 41.74 107.34
C ALA A 340 -34.77 42.07 106.47
N ALA A 341 -33.81 42.82 107.00
CA ALA A 341 -32.55 43.12 106.31
C ALA A 341 -31.71 41.86 106.06
N ALA A 342 -31.62 40.96 107.04
CA ALA A 342 -30.88 39.69 106.90
C ALA A 342 -31.52 38.73 105.88
N MET A 343 -32.86 38.69 105.78
CA MET A 343 -33.56 37.90 104.76
C MET A 343 -33.38 38.47 103.34
N LEU A 344 -33.40 39.80 103.20
CA LEU A 344 -33.14 40.47 101.92
C LEU A 344 -31.68 40.28 101.46
N GLU A 345 -30.72 40.33 102.38
CA GLU A 345 -29.31 40.08 102.08
C GLU A 345 -29.08 38.63 101.63
N ARG A 346 -29.74 37.65 102.26
CA ARG A 346 -29.67 36.25 101.83
C ARG A 346 -30.32 36.01 100.47
N ALA A 347 -31.48 36.61 100.20
CA ALA A 347 -32.12 36.54 98.88
C ALA A 347 -31.31 37.26 97.78
N GLN A 348 -30.53 38.28 98.12
CA GLN A 348 -29.62 38.95 97.21
C GLN A 348 -28.37 38.10 96.92
N LEU A 349 -27.80 37.45 97.93
CA LEU A 349 -26.67 36.53 97.75
C LEU A 349 -27.06 35.33 96.87
N ASP A 350 -28.21 34.70 97.12
CA ASP A 350 -28.71 33.59 96.31
C ASP A 350 -28.95 34.02 94.84
N ARG A 351 -29.38 35.27 94.62
CA ARG A 351 -29.55 35.86 93.28
C ARG A 351 -28.21 36.14 92.59
N GLU A 352 -27.22 36.63 93.33
CA GLU A 352 -25.90 36.94 92.79
C GLU A 352 -25.14 35.66 92.43
N GLU A 353 -25.20 34.64 93.27
CA GLU A 353 -24.60 33.32 93.03
C GLU A 353 -25.24 32.65 91.81
N ALA A 354 -26.59 32.59 91.75
CA ALA A 354 -27.30 32.09 90.57
C ALA A 354 -26.99 32.90 89.30
N SER A 355 -26.73 34.22 89.40
CA SER A 355 -26.35 35.05 88.24
C SER A 355 -24.91 34.84 87.76
N ARG A 356 -24.05 34.30 88.64
CA ARG A 356 -22.64 34.02 88.36
C ARG A 356 -22.53 32.68 87.65
N ASP A 357 -23.16 31.65 88.20
CA ASP A 357 -23.22 30.30 87.60
C ASP A 357 -23.85 30.34 86.20
N LEU A 358 -24.87 31.19 85.99
CA LEU A 358 -25.50 31.35 84.68
C LEU A 358 -24.64 32.12 83.67
N ARG A 359 -23.76 33.00 84.15
CA ARG A 359 -22.80 33.71 83.30
C ARG A 359 -21.72 32.75 82.84
N GLU A 360 -21.18 31.95 83.76
CA GLU A 360 -20.20 30.92 83.46
C GLU A 360 -20.78 29.85 82.51
N ALA A 361 -22.03 29.41 82.74
CA ALA A 361 -22.72 28.49 81.83
C ALA A 361 -22.96 29.09 80.43
N ARG A 362 -23.26 30.39 80.33
CA ARG A 362 -23.43 31.09 79.04
C ARG A 362 -22.12 31.28 78.30
N GLU A 363 -21.04 31.62 79.00
CA GLU A 363 -19.72 31.71 78.40
C GLU A 363 -19.27 30.36 77.88
N HIS A 364 -19.53 29.28 78.64
CA HIS A 364 -19.21 27.92 78.20
C HIS A 364 -20.03 27.47 76.98
N VAL A 365 -21.34 27.75 76.97
CA VAL A 365 -22.20 27.48 75.80
C VAL A 365 -21.79 28.32 74.58
N SER A 366 -21.38 29.58 74.79
CA SER A 366 -20.89 30.43 73.70
C SER A 366 -19.58 29.90 73.10
N GLN A 367 -18.68 29.38 73.94
CA GLN A 367 -17.43 28.76 73.50
C GLN A 367 -17.70 27.50 72.68
N LEU A 368 -18.60 26.62 73.14
CA LEU A 368 -18.97 25.40 72.41
C LEU A 368 -19.58 25.70 71.04
N LEU A 369 -20.38 26.77 70.93
CA LEU A 369 -20.94 27.21 69.64
C LEU A 369 -19.87 27.76 68.69
N GLU A 370 -18.90 28.54 69.19
CA GLU A 370 -17.78 29.03 68.38
C GLU A 370 -16.86 27.89 67.92
N GLU A 371 -16.63 26.88 68.77
CA GLU A 371 -15.83 25.70 68.46
C GLU A 371 -16.51 24.85 67.36
N ALA A 372 -17.83 24.60 67.49
CA ALA A 372 -18.60 23.89 66.45
C ALA A 372 -18.66 24.64 65.11
N GLU A 373 -18.73 25.98 65.11
CA GLU A 373 -18.66 26.79 63.89
C GLU A 373 -17.26 26.75 63.24
N ALA A 374 -16.20 26.72 64.06
CA ALA A 374 -14.82 26.59 63.60
C ALA A 374 -14.56 25.22 62.96
N ASP A 375 -15.02 24.15 63.60
CA ASP A 375 -14.87 22.77 63.11
C ASP A 375 -15.60 22.55 61.78
N ARG A 376 -16.81 23.12 61.65
CA ARG A 376 -17.54 23.14 60.37
C ARG A 376 -16.76 23.88 59.28
N ALA A 377 -16.21 25.04 59.58
CA ALA A 377 -15.46 25.83 58.61
C ALA A 377 -14.15 25.12 58.20
N GLU A 378 -13.52 24.38 59.11
CA GLU A 378 -12.35 23.57 58.81
C GLU A 378 -12.71 22.36 57.92
N ALA A 379 -13.80 21.67 58.21
CA ALA A 379 -14.32 20.57 57.40
C ALA A 379 -14.63 21.01 55.96
N GLU A 380 -15.31 22.15 55.78
CA GLU A 380 -15.61 22.72 54.46
C GLU A 380 -14.34 23.10 53.70
N ARG A 381 -13.29 23.60 54.38
CA ARG A 381 -11.99 23.88 53.73
C ARG A 381 -11.28 22.61 53.30
N ILE A 382 -11.23 21.58 54.14
CA ILE A 382 -10.59 20.29 53.80
C ILE A 382 -11.30 19.65 52.60
N ALA A 383 -12.64 19.68 52.58
CA ALA A 383 -13.43 19.22 51.44
C ALA A 383 -13.16 20.04 50.16
N ALA A 384 -13.02 21.36 50.27
CA ALA A 384 -12.70 22.22 49.12
C ALA A 384 -11.28 21.96 48.56
N VAL A 385 -10.29 21.76 49.44
CA VAL A 385 -8.90 21.47 49.04
C VAL A 385 -8.82 20.09 48.36
N THR A 386 -9.43 19.07 48.96
CA THR A 386 -9.47 17.72 48.37
C THR A 386 -10.24 17.68 47.06
N ALA A 387 -11.34 18.44 46.94
CA ALA A 387 -12.06 18.59 45.69
C ALA A 387 -11.20 19.25 44.60
N ARG A 388 -10.46 20.30 44.96
CA ARG A 388 -9.57 20.98 44.03
C ARG A 388 -8.40 20.10 43.58
N GLN A 389 -7.82 19.33 44.50
CA GLN A 389 -6.76 18.38 44.18
C GLN A 389 -7.27 17.30 43.20
N ALA A 390 -8.45 16.72 43.47
CA ALA A 390 -9.05 15.72 42.58
C ALA A 390 -9.37 16.27 41.19
N GLU A 391 -9.76 17.55 41.05
CA GLU A 391 -9.91 18.20 39.74
C GLU A 391 -8.58 18.31 38.99
N LEU A 392 -7.51 18.70 39.67
CA LEU A 392 -6.18 18.80 39.07
C LEU A 392 -5.67 17.44 38.61
N ASP A 393 -5.80 16.41 39.45
CA ASP A 393 -5.40 15.03 39.12
C ASP A 393 -6.17 14.54 37.86
N ARG A 394 -7.47 14.86 37.74
CA ARG A 394 -8.27 14.53 36.54
C ARG A 394 -7.83 15.29 35.29
N GLU A 395 -7.50 16.57 35.42
CA GLU A 395 -7.00 17.37 34.31
C GLU A 395 -5.64 16.87 33.82
N GLU A 396 -4.76 16.49 34.75
CA GLU A 396 -3.42 15.95 34.44
C GLU A 396 -3.54 14.62 33.70
N ALA A 397 -4.32 13.66 34.22
CA ALA A 397 -4.62 12.40 33.54
C ALA A 397 -5.27 12.62 32.16
N GLY A 398 -6.11 13.66 32.03
CA GLY A 398 -6.69 14.05 30.74
C GLY A 398 -5.67 14.56 29.72
N ARG A 399 -4.66 15.33 30.18
CA ARG A 399 -3.57 15.83 29.32
C ARG A 399 -2.63 14.72 28.91
N GLU A 400 -2.27 13.83 29.83
CA GLU A 400 -1.42 12.67 29.53
C GLU A 400 -2.08 11.74 28.51
N LEU A 401 -3.38 11.46 28.69
CA LEU A 401 -4.15 10.66 27.74
C LEU A 401 -4.27 11.35 26.37
N HIS A 402 -4.38 12.68 26.33
CA HIS A 402 -4.36 13.42 25.08
C HIS A 402 -2.98 13.36 24.39
N GLY A 403 -1.89 13.54 25.15
CA GLY A 403 -0.53 13.41 24.64
C GLY A 403 -0.25 12.02 24.08
N ALA A 404 -0.57 10.98 24.86
CA ALA A 404 -0.45 9.59 24.44
C ALA A 404 -1.24 9.26 23.17
N ARG A 405 -2.45 9.82 23.01
CA ARG A 405 -3.23 9.67 21.77
C ARG A 405 -2.60 10.39 20.59
N GLN A 406 -1.99 11.56 20.81
CA GLN A 406 -1.25 12.25 19.75
C GLN A 406 -0.01 11.47 19.35
N ASP A 407 0.75 10.97 20.30
CA ASP A 407 1.96 10.16 20.06
C ASP A 407 1.60 8.86 19.33
N ALA A 408 0.57 8.14 19.79
CA ALA A 408 0.04 6.97 19.09
C ALA A 408 -0.43 7.33 17.67
N GLY A 409 -1.10 8.47 17.50
CA GLY A 409 -1.51 8.97 16.18
C GLY A 409 -0.32 9.25 15.25
N GLN A 410 0.76 9.85 15.77
CA GLN A 410 2.00 10.08 15.02
C GLN A 410 2.67 8.75 14.65
N MET A 411 2.76 7.79 15.57
CA MET A 411 3.32 6.47 15.29
C MET A 411 2.52 5.72 14.20
N LEU A 412 1.19 5.86 14.18
CA LEU A 412 0.35 5.31 13.12
C LEU A 412 0.65 5.98 11.76
N GLU A 413 0.75 7.31 11.73
CA GLU A 413 1.04 8.06 10.51
C GLU A 413 2.47 7.74 9.98
N GLU A 414 3.44 7.61 10.88
CA GLU A 414 4.80 7.17 10.54
C GLU A 414 4.82 5.74 9.99
N ALA A 415 4.12 4.80 10.62
CA ALA A 415 4.01 3.42 10.16
C ALA A 415 3.33 3.31 8.79
N GLU A 416 2.26 4.07 8.56
CA GLU A 416 1.58 4.14 7.26
C GLU A 416 2.48 4.80 6.20
N SER A 417 3.24 5.84 6.57
CA SER A 417 4.21 6.49 5.69
C SER A 417 5.37 5.57 5.30
N GLU A 418 5.91 4.81 6.24
CA GLU A 418 6.95 3.79 5.98
C GLU A 418 6.43 2.69 5.06
N ARG A 419 5.21 2.21 5.29
CA ARG A 419 4.56 1.26 4.41
C ARG A 419 4.38 1.82 2.99
N ALA A 420 3.90 3.06 2.86
CA ALA A 420 3.73 3.69 1.55
C ALA A 420 5.07 3.89 0.82
N LYS A 421 6.14 4.24 1.55
CA LYS A 421 7.50 4.31 0.98
C LYS A 421 8.00 2.94 0.53
N ALA A 422 7.74 1.89 1.29
CA ALA A 422 8.10 0.52 0.91
C ALA A 422 7.33 0.06 -0.34
N GLU A 423 6.04 0.38 -0.44
CA GLU A 423 5.23 0.13 -1.64
C GLU A 423 5.75 0.90 -2.86
N GLN A 424 6.20 2.15 -2.68
CA GLN A 424 6.84 2.92 -3.75
C GLN A 424 8.16 2.29 -4.19
N ILE A 425 9.05 1.93 -3.25
CA ILE A 425 10.34 1.28 -3.57
C ILE A 425 10.11 -0.05 -4.29
N ALA A 426 9.14 -0.85 -3.82
CA ALA A 426 8.74 -2.09 -4.45
C ALA A 426 8.26 -1.88 -5.90
N ALA A 427 7.46 -0.85 -6.15
CA ALA A 427 7.05 -0.48 -7.50
C ALA A 427 8.23 -0.07 -8.38
N GLU A 428 9.18 0.72 -7.85
CA GLU A 428 10.40 1.12 -8.55
C GLU A 428 11.29 -0.08 -8.91
N ILE A 429 11.41 -1.07 -8.02
CA ILE A 429 12.15 -2.33 -8.27
C ILE A 429 11.49 -3.12 -9.39
N VAL A 430 10.16 -3.28 -9.36
CA VAL A 430 9.42 -3.99 -10.42
C VAL A 430 9.56 -3.26 -11.76
N GLU A 431 9.47 -1.93 -11.78
CA GLU A 431 9.65 -1.14 -13.00
C GLU A 431 11.10 -1.23 -13.52
N ALA A 432 12.10 -1.23 -12.64
CA ALA A 432 13.50 -1.44 -13.02
C ALA A 432 13.74 -2.84 -13.60
N ALA A 433 13.13 -3.88 -13.00
CA ALA A 433 13.20 -5.25 -13.51
C ALA A 433 12.51 -5.39 -14.87
N GLN A 434 11.35 -4.75 -15.06
CA GLN A 434 10.65 -4.69 -16.34
C GLN A 434 11.47 -3.99 -17.41
N ARG A 435 12.03 -2.81 -17.13
CA ARG A 435 12.90 -2.10 -18.08
C ARG A 435 14.11 -2.94 -18.48
N ARG A 436 14.74 -3.62 -17.52
CA ARG A 436 15.88 -4.47 -17.81
C ARG A 436 15.49 -5.72 -18.60
N ALA A 437 14.32 -6.28 -18.35
CA ALA A 437 13.76 -7.36 -19.16
C ALA A 437 13.47 -6.89 -20.60
N GLU A 438 12.92 -5.69 -20.77
CA GLU A 438 12.69 -5.07 -22.08
C GLU A 438 14.01 -4.86 -22.84
N GLU A 439 15.05 -4.33 -22.18
CA GLU A 439 16.40 -4.18 -22.75
C GLU A 439 16.94 -5.52 -23.26
N VAL A 440 16.83 -6.59 -22.45
CA VAL A 440 17.26 -7.95 -22.86
C VAL A 440 16.46 -8.45 -24.06
N THR A 441 15.15 -8.19 -24.11
CA THR A 441 14.33 -8.62 -25.27
C THR A 441 14.59 -7.81 -26.54
N GLU A 442 14.95 -6.54 -26.42
CA GLU A 442 15.34 -5.72 -27.58
C GLU A 442 16.75 -6.08 -28.06
N GLU A 443 17.70 -6.37 -27.16
CA GLU A 443 19.00 -6.93 -27.54
C GLU A 443 18.83 -8.25 -28.31
N ALA A 444 17.99 -9.16 -27.80
CA ALA A 444 17.63 -10.40 -28.47
C ALA A 444 17.05 -10.18 -29.88
N ARG A 445 16.25 -9.12 -30.04
CA ARG A 445 15.65 -8.76 -31.33
C ARG A 445 16.70 -8.24 -32.31
N LEU A 446 17.61 -7.38 -31.85
CA LEU A 446 18.70 -6.86 -32.66
C LEU A 446 19.63 -7.98 -33.14
N ASP A 447 19.98 -8.91 -32.25
CA ASP A 447 20.80 -10.09 -32.59
C ASP A 447 20.14 -10.94 -33.68
N ARG A 448 18.81 -11.10 -33.62
CA ARG A 448 18.05 -11.79 -34.67
C ARG A 448 18.11 -11.03 -36.00
N ASP A 449 17.90 -9.72 -35.99
CA ASP A 449 17.91 -8.92 -37.21
C ASP A 449 19.31 -8.90 -37.85
N ASP A 450 20.37 -9.02 -37.05
CA ASP A 450 21.75 -9.21 -37.52
C ASP A 450 21.97 -10.62 -38.11
N ALA A 451 21.48 -11.67 -37.44
CA ALA A 451 21.54 -13.04 -37.96
C ALA A 451 20.76 -13.20 -39.27
N ASP A 452 19.55 -12.65 -39.36
CA ASP A 452 18.74 -12.65 -40.58
C ASP A 452 19.45 -11.89 -41.72
N ARG A 453 20.11 -10.76 -41.41
CA ARG A 453 20.95 -10.04 -42.38
C ARG A 453 22.13 -10.88 -42.86
N ALA A 454 22.85 -11.55 -41.96
CA ALA A 454 23.96 -12.43 -42.32
C ALA A 454 23.50 -13.59 -43.23
N VAL A 455 22.33 -14.17 -42.96
CA VAL A 455 21.74 -15.22 -43.82
C VAL A 455 21.37 -14.68 -45.20
N VAL A 456 20.81 -13.48 -45.29
CA VAL A 456 20.51 -12.83 -46.59
C VAL A 456 21.80 -12.55 -47.37
N GLU A 457 22.83 -12.04 -46.70
CA GLU A 457 24.12 -11.78 -47.34
C GLU A 457 24.77 -13.07 -47.84
N ALA A 458 24.77 -14.14 -47.04
CA ALA A 458 25.26 -15.44 -47.47
C ALA A 458 24.52 -15.97 -48.70
N ARG A 459 23.18 -15.82 -48.76
CA ARG A 459 22.40 -16.18 -49.95
C ARG A 459 22.79 -15.37 -51.18
N HIS A 460 22.98 -14.06 -51.02
CA HIS A 460 23.39 -13.21 -52.14
C HIS A 460 24.80 -13.55 -52.64
N GLN A 461 25.72 -13.91 -51.74
CA GLN A 461 27.04 -14.41 -52.11
C GLN A 461 26.96 -15.72 -52.91
N LEU A 462 26.07 -16.64 -52.50
CA LEU A 462 25.84 -17.89 -53.23
C LEU A 462 25.27 -17.67 -54.63
N GLU A 463 24.25 -16.81 -54.76
CA GLU A 463 23.66 -16.47 -56.06
C GLU A 463 24.73 -15.95 -57.02
N ARG A 464 25.56 -15.02 -56.54
CA ARG A 464 26.68 -14.48 -57.32
C ARG A 464 27.70 -15.55 -57.72
N PHE A 465 28.11 -16.44 -56.81
CA PHE A 465 29.03 -17.53 -57.17
C PHE A 465 28.41 -18.49 -58.17
N THR A 466 27.10 -18.73 -58.10
CA THR A 466 26.37 -19.58 -59.04
C THR A 466 26.33 -18.91 -60.43
N GLU A 467 26.02 -17.62 -60.50
CA GLU A 467 26.04 -16.84 -61.75
C GLU A 467 27.44 -16.78 -62.37
N GLU A 468 28.49 -16.57 -61.56
CA GLU A 468 29.88 -16.58 -62.01
C GLU A 468 30.29 -17.96 -62.54
N ALA A 469 29.90 -19.03 -61.85
CA ALA A 469 30.16 -20.40 -62.29
C ALA A 469 29.44 -20.74 -63.60
N GLU A 470 28.18 -20.34 -63.75
CA GLU A 470 27.39 -20.51 -64.99
C GLU A 470 27.97 -19.69 -66.15
N ALA A 471 28.38 -18.44 -65.90
CA ALA A 471 29.02 -17.61 -66.91
C ALA A 471 30.38 -18.19 -67.36
N ALA A 472 31.20 -18.69 -66.43
CA ALA A 472 32.47 -19.33 -66.73
C ALA A 472 32.28 -20.67 -67.47
N ALA A 473 31.21 -21.40 -67.15
CA ALA A 473 30.75 -22.59 -67.84
C ALA A 473 30.38 -22.28 -69.30
N ASP A 474 29.48 -21.33 -69.52
CA ASP A 474 29.03 -20.93 -70.85
C ASP A 474 30.18 -20.38 -71.70
N GLY A 475 31.08 -19.61 -71.10
CA GLY A 475 32.29 -19.11 -71.76
C GLY A 475 33.19 -20.21 -72.31
N ARG A 476 33.40 -21.29 -71.52
CA ARG A 476 34.18 -22.46 -71.96
C ARG A 476 33.51 -23.22 -73.11
N VAL A 477 32.19 -23.42 -73.03
CA VAL A 477 31.43 -24.08 -74.11
C VAL A 477 31.52 -23.29 -75.42
N ARG A 478 31.35 -21.96 -75.34
CA ARG A 478 31.49 -21.09 -76.53
C ARG A 478 32.89 -21.16 -77.12
N ALA A 479 33.93 -21.08 -76.28
CA ALA A 479 35.32 -21.16 -76.76
C ALA A 479 35.61 -22.48 -77.51
N VAL A 480 35.11 -23.62 -77.01
CA VAL A 480 35.25 -24.92 -77.68
C VAL A 480 34.47 -24.95 -79.00
N MET A 481 33.25 -24.41 -79.02
CA MET A 481 32.42 -24.36 -80.22
C MET A 481 33.02 -23.45 -81.30
N ASP A 482 33.51 -22.27 -80.92
CA ASP A 482 34.15 -21.32 -81.84
C ASP A 482 35.44 -21.92 -82.42
N GLY A 483 36.28 -22.55 -81.59
CA GLY A 483 37.48 -23.26 -82.05
C GLY A 483 37.18 -24.40 -83.03
N SER A 484 36.13 -25.19 -82.74
CA SER A 484 35.68 -26.28 -83.62
C SER A 484 35.10 -25.76 -84.95
N MET A 485 34.38 -24.62 -84.92
CA MET A 485 33.78 -24.02 -86.12
C MET A 485 34.84 -23.48 -87.09
N VAL A 486 35.89 -22.85 -86.58
CA VAL A 486 37.03 -22.39 -87.39
C VAL A 486 37.69 -23.56 -88.10
N HIS A 487 37.99 -24.65 -87.38
CA HIS A 487 38.60 -25.85 -87.97
C HIS A 487 37.67 -26.50 -89.02
N LEU A 488 36.36 -26.56 -88.77
CA LEU A 488 35.40 -27.08 -89.76
C LEU A 488 35.32 -26.21 -91.03
N GLU A 489 35.52 -24.91 -90.92
CA GLU A 489 35.52 -24.00 -92.06
C GLU A 489 36.82 -24.15 -92.89
N GLU A 490 37.97 -24.32 -92.23
CA GLU A 490 39.25 -24.66 -92.88
C GLU A 490 39.15 -25.99 -93.64
N LEU A 491 38.64 -27.04 -93.00
CA LEU A 491 38.42 -28.34 -93.66
C LEU A 491 37.46 -28.25 -94.86
N ARG A 492 36.41 -27.41 -94.78
CA ARG A 492 35.50 -27.19 -95.91
C ARG A 492 36.20 -26.53 -97.07
N GLN A 493 37.04 -25.53 -96.81
CA GLN A 493 37.83 -24.86 -97.85
C GLN A 493 38.84 -25.82 -98.49
N GLU A 494 39.51 -26.67 -97.71
CA GLU A 494 40.41 -27.70 -98.25
C GLU A 494 39.67 -28.72 -99.12
N LEU A 495 38.47 -29.15 -98.70
CA LEU A 495 37.64 -30.07 -99.46
C LEU A 495 37.17 -29.44 -100.77
N GLU A 496 36.75 -28.17 -100.75
CA GLU A 496 36.37 -27.42 -101.95
C GLU A 496 37.55 -27.24 -102.91
N GLN A 497 38.75 -26.95 -102.41
CA GLN A 497 39.97 -26.89 -103.23
C GLN A 497 40.29 -28.23 -103.89
N LEU A 498 40.13 -29.34 -103.15
CA LEU A 498 40.34 -30.69 -103.69
C LEU A 498 39.27 -31.07 -104.72
N GLU A 499 38.02 -30.64 -104.54
CA GLU A 499 36.96 -30.81 -105.53
C GLU A 499 37.25 -30.01 -106.81
N VAL A 500 37.72 -28.76 -106.70
CA VAL A 500 38.15 -27.95 -107.83
C VAL A 500 39.32 -28.61 -108.57
N LEU A 501 40.34 -29.10 -107.84
CA LEU A 501 41.45 -29.87 -108.42
C LEU A 501 40.95 -31.12 -109.15
N ARG A 502 39.94 -31.81 -108.60
CA ARG A 502 39.31 -32.97 -109.25
C ARG A 502 38.59 -32.55 -110.53
N GLU A 503 37.85 -31.45 -110.52
CA GLU A 503 37.15 -30.95 -111.72
C GLU A 503 38.12 -30.48 -112.80
N ASP A 504 39.18 -29.77 -112.42
CA ASP A 504 40.22 -29.32 -113.35
C ASP A 504 40.95 -30.51 -113.99
N THR A 505 41.34 -31.50 -113.19
CA THR A 505 41.98 -32.73 -113.73
C THR A 505 41.04 -33.52 -114.64
N LEU A 506 39.76 -33.65 -114.29
CA LEU A 506 38.75 -34.25 -115.18
C LEU A 506 38.56 -33.41 -116.46
N GLY A 507 38.62 -32.08 -116.37
CA GLY A 507 38.56 -31.16 -117.49
C GLY A 507 39.78 -31.24 -118.41
N GLU A 508 40.98 -31.37 -117.86
CA GLU A 508 42.21 -31.61 -118.61
C GLU A 508 42.17 -32.95 -119.33
N LEU A 509 41.71 -34.01 -118.68
CA LEU A 509 41.50 -35.32 -119.30
C LEU A 509 40.49 -35.25 -120.46
N SER A 510 39.40 -34.48 -120.31
CA SER A 510 38.42 -34.25 -121.38
C SER A 510 39.01 -33.47 -122.57
N ARG A 511 39.84 -32.45 -122.32
CA ARG A 511 40.54 -31.67 -123.36
C ARG A 511 41.59 -32.52 -124.09
N LEU A 512 42.37 -33.32 -123.36
CA LEU A 512 43.34 -34.27 -123.92
C LEU A 512 42.64 -35.31 -124.80
N ARG A 513 41.50 -35.84 -124.34
CA ARG A 513 40.66 -36.74 -125.13
C ARG A 513 40.19 -36.08 -126.43
N SER A 514 39.71 -34.84 -126.36
CA SER A 514 39.24 -34.09 -127.54
C SER A 514 40.39 -33.80 -128.53
N SER A 515 41.58 -33.48 -128.02
CA SER A 515 42.81 -33.29 -128.81
C SER A 515 43.22 -34.58 -129.55
N LEU A 516 43.15 -35.72 -128.87
CA LEU A 516 43.44 -37.03 -129.47
C LEU A 516 42.37 -37.47 -130.49
N GLU A 517 41.11 -37.09 -130.29
CA GLU A 517 40.05 -37.30 -131.29
C GLU A 517 40.28 -36.44 -132.55
N ASN A 518 40.78 -35.21 -132.40
CA ASN A 518 41.12 -34.32 -133.53
C ASN A 518 42.40 -34.72 -134.29
N LEU A 519 43.34 -35.43 -133.67
CA LEU A 519 44.54 -36.00 -134.31
C LEU A 519 44.24 -37.25 -135.16
N ARG A 520 42.97 -37.67 -135.26
CA ARG A 520 42.54 -38.91 -135.92
C ARG A 520 41.78 -38.68 -137.24
N VAL A 521 41.82 -37.47 -137.79
CA VAL A 521 41.42 -37.09 -139.15
C VAL A 521 42.68 -36.82 -139.97
#